data_AF-A0A133L1D4-F1
#
_entry.id   AF-A0A133L1D4-F1
#
_cell.length_a   1.000
_cell.length_b   1.000
_cell.length_c   1.000
_cell.angle_alpha   90.00
_cell.angle_beta   90.00
_cell.angle_gamma   90.00
#
_symmetry.space_group_name_H-M   'P 1'
#
loop_
_entity.id
_entity.type
_entity.pdbx_description
1 polymer ?
#
loop_
_entity_poly.entity_id
_entity_poly.type
_entity_poly.pdbx_seq_one_letter_code
_entity_poly.pdbx_strand_id
1 'polypeptide(L)'
;MKTVKFTISFFLLFTGMMIISESHVFYLNDFYTPFDHTTLYLQPNTTEKEMIHDIIDSANRNHVEVFTYTSSPRTTFLTEFDIYGTTGVQPYIKRHLNISEKNTKAYFLKIWCSIFAI
;
A
#
# COMPACT_ATOMS: atom_id res chain seq x y z
N MET A 1 -19.99 -14.94 -37.34
CA MET A 1 -18.51 -15.10 -37.30
C MET A 1 -17.77 -13.83 -36.89
N LYS A 2 -18.12 -12.62 -37.37
CA LYS A 2 -17.46 -11.37 -36.94
C LYS A 2 -17.76 -11.03 -35.47
N THR A 3 -19.02 -11.18 -35.05
CA THR A 3 -19.48 -10.89 -33.68
C THR A 3 -18.78 -11.72 -32.61
N VAL A 4 -18.61 -13.02 -32.84
CA VAL A 4 -17.89 -13.91 -31.91
C VAL A 4 -16.43 -13.50 -31.73
N LYS A 5 -15.76 -13.09 -32.82
CA LYS A 5 -14.37 -12.58 -32.75
C LYS A 5 -14.30 -11.28 -31.94
N PHE A 6 -15.26 -10.38 -32.11
CA PHE A 6 -15.35 -9.15 -31.32
C PHE A 6 -15.63 -9.44 -29.84
N THR A 7 -16.52 -10.39 -29.53
CA THR A 7 -16.81 -10.79 -28.14
C THR A 7 -15.55 -11.35 -27.46
N ILE A 8 -14.82 -12.27 -28.10
CA ILE A 8 -13.59 -12.83 -27.55
C ILE A 8 -12.54 -11.72 -27.34
N SER A 9 -12.37 -10.82 -28.31
CA SER A 9 -11.41 -9.72 -28.21
C SER A 9 -11.77 -8.74 -27.08
N PHE A 10 -13.05 -8.50 -26.84
CA PHE A 10 -13.53 -7.68 -25.73
C PHE A 10 -13.17 -8.31 -24.37
N PHE A 11 -13.46 -9.61 -24.20
CA PHE A 11 -13.08 -10.31 -22.97
C PHE A 11 -11.57 -10.31 -22.73
N LEU A 12 -10.77 -10.46 -23.78
CA LEU A 12 -9.30 -10.48 -23.67
C LEU A 12 -8.74 -9.12 -23.20
N LEU A 13 -9.23 -8.02 -23.78
CA LEU A 13 -8.88 -6.66 -23.33
C LEU A 13 -9.38 -6.39 -21.90
N PHE A 14 -10.58 -6.85 -21.57
CA PHE A 14 -11.18 -6.68 -20.26
C PHE A 14 -10.38 -7.39 -19.16
N THR A 15 -10.01 -8.65 -19.39
CA THR A 15 -9.14 -9.40 -18.46
C THR A 15 -7.77 -8.74 -18.31
N GLY A 16 -7.19 -8.23 -19.41
CA GLY A 16 -5.93 -7.48 -19.34
C GLY A 16 -6.03 -6.23 -18.46
N MET A 17 -7.11 -5.45 -18.60
CA MET A 17 -7.35 -4.28 -17.74
C MET A 17 -7.60 -4.67 -16.28
N MET A 18 -8.31 -5.77 -16.01
CA MET A 18 -8.49 -6.30 -14.64
C MET A 18 -7.14 -6.55 -13.97
N ILE A 19 -6.27 -7.32 -14.61
CA ILE A 19 -4.97 -7.70 -14.06
C ILE A 19 -4.15 -6.47 -13.73
N ILE A 20 -4.08 -5.48 -14.62
CA ILE A 20 -3.33 -4.24 -14.39
C ILE A 20 -3.91 -3.47 -13.19
N SER A 21 -5.23 -3.38 -13.09
CA SER A 21 -5.89 -2.63 -12.02
C SER A 21 -5.69 -3.26 -10.64
N GLU A 22 -5.82 -4.58 -10.51
CA GLU A 22 -5.60 -5.28 -9.24
C GLU A 22 -4.12 -5.28 -8.87
N SER A 23 -3.22 -5.47 -9.83
CA SER A 23 -1.77 -5.43 -9.58
C SER A 23 -1.33 -4.11 -8.96
N HIS A 24 -1.93 -2.98 -9.35
CA HIS A 24 -1.64 -1.69 -8.75
C HIS A 24 -2.17 -1.57 -7.32
N VAL A 25 -3.30 -2.19 -7.01
CA VAL A 25 -3.83 -2.22 -5.63
C VAL A 25 -2.96 -3.08 -4.74
N PHE A 26 -2.53 -4.26 -5.22
CA PHE A 26 -1.56 -5.11 -4.52
C PHE A 26 -0.25 -4.37 -4.27
N TYR A 27 0.29 -3.69 -5.28
CA TYR A 27 1.51 -2.88 -5.13
C TYR A 27 1.43 -1.85 -4.01
N LEU A 28 0.28 -1.17 -3.87
CA LEU A 28 0.07 -0.19 -2.80
C LEU A 28 -0.16 -0.83 -1.44
N ASN A 29 -0.88 -1.95 -1.37
CA ASN A 29 -1.12 -2.65 -0.10
C ASN A 29 0.16 -3.28 0.45
N ASP A 30 1.04 -3.75 -0.43
CA ASP A 30 2.28 -4.44 -0.08
C ASP A 30 3.50 -3.53 -0.15
N PHE A 31 3.31 -2.21 -0.05
CA PHE A 31 4.37 -1.19 -0.18
C PHE A 31 5.53 -1.40 0.81
N TYR A 32 5.27 -2.06 1.94
CA TYR A 32 6.25 -2.32 2.98
C TYR A 32 7.14 -3.55 2.71
N THR A 33 6.71 -4.46 1.83
CA THR A 33 7.40 -5.73 1.51
C THR A 33 8.85 -5.58 1.06
N PRO A 34 9.22 -4.54 0.27
CA PRO A 34 10.61 -4.35 -0.16
C PRO A 34 11.56 -3.90 0.96
N PHE A 35 11.05 -3.53 2.14
CA PHE A 35 11.87 -3.05 3.25
C PHE A 35 12.05 -4.14 4.31
N ASP A 36 13.24 -4.14 4.92
CA ASP A 36 13.51 -4.95 6.10
C ASP A 36 12.60 -4.48 7.24
N HIS A 37 11.82 -5.42 7.79
CA HIS A 37 10.87 -5.13 8.85
C HIS A 37 11.07 -6.13 9.99
N THR A 38 10.77 -5.66 11.20
CA THR A 38 10.81 -6.48 12.41
C THR A 38 9.66 -6.10 13.31
N THR A 39 9.16 -7.09 14.06
CA THR A 39 8.10 -6.88 15.03
C THR A 39 8.73 -6.76 16.41
N LEU A 40 8.48 -5.63 17.08
CA LEU A 40 8.93 -5.39 18.44
C LEU A 40 7.74 -5.50 19.39
N TYR A 41 7.97 -6.15 20.53
CA TYR A 41 6.98 -6.29 21.60
C TYR A 41 7.37 -5.41 22.78
N LEU A 42 6.36 -4.83 23.44
CA LEU A 42 6.57 -4.09 24.67
C LEU A 42 7.12 -5.03 25.75
N GLN A 43 8.24 -4.63 26.36
CA GLN A 43 8.86 -5.42 27.42
C GLN A 43 8.14 -5.18 28.76
N PRO A 44 8.08 -6.17 29.67
CA PRO A 44 7.30 -6.09 30.91
C PRO A 44 7.65 -4.94 31.86
N ASN A 45 8.85 -4.36 31.71
CA ASN A 45 9.38 -3.30 32.58
C ASN A 45 9.69 -2.00 31.81
N THR A 46 9.12 -1.81 30.63
CA THR A 46 9.39 -0.67 29.75
C THR A 46 8.09 -0.04 29.32
N THR A 47 8.07 1.29 29.24
CA THR A 47 6.93 2.03 28.69
C THR A 47 7.02 2.13 27.17
N GLU A 48 5.88 2.33 26.49
CA GLU A 48 5.88 2.51 25.03
C GLU A 48 6.78 3.67 24.59
N LYS A 49 6.80 4.75 25.39
CA LYS A 49 7.63 5.92 25.11
C LYS A 49 9.13 5.61 25.18
N GLU A 50 9.55 4.84 26.18
CA GLU A 50 10.94 4.39 26.30
C GLU A 50 11.30 3.44 25.15
N MET A 51 10.43 2.51 24.79
CA MET A 51 10.65 1.62 23.65
C MET A 51 10.81 2.41 22.34
N ILE A 52 9.94 3.39 22.08
CA ILE A 52 10.04 4.26 20.90
C ILE A 52 11.35 5.06 20.91
N HIS A 53 11.73 5.60 22.07
CA HIS A 53 12.98 6.33 22.23
C HIS A 53 14.20 5.43 21.92
N ASP A 54 14.22 4.21 22.46
CA ASP A 54 15.30 3.25 22.23
C ASP A 54 15.42 2.84 20.75
N ILE A 55 14.28 2.70 20.06
CA ILE A 55 14.24 2.44 18.61
C ILE A 55 14.88 3.60 17.85
N ILE A 56 14.46 4.84 18.13
CA ILE A 56 14.98 6.04 17.46
C ILE A 56 16.49 6.20 17.75
N ASP A 57 16.92 6.01 18.99
CA ASP A 57 18.32 6.09 19.37
C ASP A 57 19.17 5.01 18.69
N SER A 58 18.65 3.78 18.60
CA SER A 58 19.32 2.70 17.89
C SER A 58 19.42 2.98 16.39
N ALA A 59 18.35 3.51 15.80
CA ALA A 59 18.32 3.92 14.39
C ALA A 59 19.37 5.00 14.10
N ASN A 60 19.45 6.02 14.96
CA ASN A 60 20.44 7.09 14.89
C ASN A 60 21.88 6.57 15.02
N ARG A 61 22.15 5.67 15.99
CA ARG A 61 23.49 5.07 16.18
C ARG A 61 23.94 4.26 14.97
N ASN A 62 23.01 3.57 14.31
CA ASN A 62 23.30 2.74 13.13
C ASN A 62 23.15 3.48 11.80
N HIS A 63 22.79 4.77 11.83
CA HIS A 63 22.56 5.60 10.64
C HIS A 63 21.52 4.99 9.68
N VAL A 64 20.43 4.44 10.24
CA VAL A 64 19.32 3.87 9.48
C VAL A 64 18.06 4.69 9.69
N GLU A 65 17.24 4.80 8.65
CA GLU A 65 15.92 5.39 8.74
C GLU A 65 14.90 4.32 9.13
N VAL A 66 13.99 4.66 10.04
CA VAL A 66 12.97 3.74 10.53
C VAL A 66 11.59 4.35 10.38
N PHE A 67 10.63 3.50 10.04
CA PHE A 67 9.24 3.90 9.96
C PHE A 67 8.34 2.79 10.48
N THR A 68 7.16 3.19 10.92
CA THR A 68 6.03 2.33 11.23
C THR A 68 4.82 2.86 10.48
N TYR A 69 3.81 2.04 10.31
CA TYR A 69 2.57 2.46 9.68
C TYR A 69 1.36 1.88 10.38
N THR A 70 0.26 2.62 10.34
CA THR A 70 -1.07 2.11 10.73
C THR A 70 -1.96 2.07 9.51
N SER A 71 -2.62 0.92 9.31
CA SER A 71 -3.59 0.74 8.23
C SER A 71 -5.01 0.84 8.78
N SER A 72 -5.77 1.80 8.26
CA SER A 72 -7.15 2.05 8.66
C SER A 72 -8.08 1.82 7.44
N PRO A 73 -8.84 0.72 7.41
CA PRO A 73 -9.83 0.50 6.35
C PRO A 73 -11.02 1.42 6.58
N ARG A 74 -11.12 2.52 5.81
CA ARG A 74 -12.25 3.45 5.91
C ARG A 74 -13.51 2.90 5.25
N THR A 75 -13.36 2.18 4.12
CA THR A 75 -14.46 1.51 3.40
C THR A 75 -13.92 0.27 2.66
N THR A 76 -14.81 -0.57 2.11
CA THR A 76 -14.43 -1.71 1.24
C THR A 76 -13.51 -1.33 0.08
N PHE A 77 -13.50 -0.05 -0.33
CA PHE A 77 -12.74 0.44 -1.48
C PHE A 77 -11.71 1.52 -1.12
N LEU A 78 -11.52 1.81 0.17
CA LEU A 78 -10.61 2.85 0.64
C LEU A 78 -9.86 2.38 1.87
N THR A 79 -8.56 2.18 1.70
CA THR A 79 -7.61 1.94 2.78
C THR A 79 -6.72 3.16 2.93
N GLU A 80 -6.59 3.64 4.16
CA GLU A 80 -5.68 4.72 4.50
C GLU A 80 -4.47 4.14 5.25
N PHE A 81 -3.28 4.63 4.91
CA PHE A 81 -2.04 4.26 5.55
C PHE A 81 -1.39 5.51 6.13
N ASP A 82 -1.33 5.60 7.45
CA ASP A 82 -0.59 6.66 8.14
C ASP A 82 0.82 6.14 8.42
N ILE A 83 1.82 6.81 7.86
CA ILE A 83 3.23 6.43 7.98
C ILE A 83 3.91 7.39 8.96
N TYR A 84 4.47 6.83 10.03
CA TYR A 84 5.23 7.57 11.03
C TYR A 84 6.69 7.15 10.95
N GLY A 85 7.62 8.08 10.82
CA GLY A 85 9.03 7.74 10.70
C GLY A 85 9.96 8.93 10.85
N THR A 86 11.24 8.65 10.70
CA THR A 86 12.30 9.66 10.70
C THR A 86 12.23 10.54 9.43
N THR A 87 12.90 11.69 9.45
CA THR A 87 12.77 12.73 8.41
C THR A 87 13.22 12.26 7.01
N GLY A 88 14.11 11.25 6.93
CA GLY A 88 14.56 10.68 5.67
C GLY A 88 13.58 9.68 5.04
N VAL A 89 12.59 9.19 5.78
CA VAL A 89 11.62 8.17 5.31
C VAL A 89 10.79 8.68 4.14
N GLN A 90 10.19 9.86 4.26
CA GLN A 90 9.31 10.43 3.24
C GLN A 90 10.01 10.57 1.87
N PRO A 91 11.20 11.21 1.76
CA PRO A 91 11.90 11.29 0.48
C PRO A 91 12.39 9.93 -0.01
N TYR A 92 12.73 8.99 0.89
CA TYR A 92 13.17 7.64 0.52
C TYR A 92 12.06 6.82 -0.12
N ILE A 93 10.87 6.78 0.50
CA ILE A 93 9.68 6.10 -0.02
C ILE A 93 9.26 6.69 -1.37
N LYS A 94 9.22 8.03 -1.47
CA LYS A 94 8.84 8.71 -2.71
C LYS A 94 9.78 8.36 -3.87
N ARG A 95 11.09 8.25 -3.61
CA ARG A 95 12.09 7.93 -4.64
C ARG A 95 12.05 6.46 -5.07
N HIS A 96 11.90 5.54 -4.11
CA HIS A 96 12.01 4.10 -4.39
C HIS A 96 10.70 3.48 -4.86
N LEU A 97 9.57 3.94 -4.37
CA LEU A 97 8.27 3.36 -4.70
C LEU A 97 7.46 4.24 -5.67
N ASN A 98 7.91 5.46 -5.96
CA ASN A 98 7.16 6.43 -6.76
C ASN A 98 5.72 6.64 -6.25
N ILE A 99 5.47 6.33 -4.97
CA ILE A 99 4.21 6.52 -4.28
C ILE A 99 4.19 7.98 -3.84
N SER A 100 3.36 8.78 -4.51
CA SER A 100 2.97 10.11 -4.07
C SER A 100 1.55 10.06 -3.56
N GLU A 101 1.20 10.92 -2.59
CA GLU A 101 -0.19 11.17 -2.20
C GLU A 101 -1.01 11.50 -3.47
N LYS A 102 -1.72 10.49 -3.96
CA LYS A 102 -2.54 10.58 -5.15
C LYS A 102 -3.77 9.75 -4.86
N ASN A 103 -4.93 10.39 -4.94
CA ASN A 103 -6.23 9.73 -4.84
C ASN A 103 -6.37 8.72 -5.98
N THR A 104 -5.83 7.53 -5.81
CA THR A 104 -5.92 6.46 -6.80
C THR A 104 -7.25 5.75 -6.57
N LYS A 105 -8.30 6.27 -7.20
CA LYS A 105 -9.62 5.61 -7.16
C LYS A 105 -9.51 4.31 -7.97
N ALA A 106 -9.83 3.18 -7.37
CA ALA A 106 -9.99 1.91 -8.08
C ALA A 106 -11.26 1.99 -8.96
N TYR A 107 -11.14 2.59 -10.15
CA TYR A 107 -12.27 2.84 -11.05
C TYR A 107 -12.93 1.53 -11.51
N PHE A 108 -12.16 0.45 -11.61
CA PHE A 108 -12.62 -0.81 -12.19
C PHE A 108 -13.63 -1.56 -11.28
N LEU A 109 -13.35 -1.65 -9.97
CA LEU A 109 -14.25 -2.30 -9.01
C LEU A 109 -15.57 -1.54 -8.84
N LYS A 110 -15.51 -0.20 -8.92
CA LYS A 110 -16.69 0.66 -8.92
C LYS A 110 -17.57 0.47 -10.17
N ILE A 111 -16.94 0.28 -11.34
CA ILE A 111 -17.64 0.00 -12.59
C ILE A 111 -18.32 -1.37 -12.53
N TRP A 112 -17.66 -2.38 -11.96
CA TRP A 112 -18.25 -3.73 -11.83
C TRP A 112 -19.49 -3.75 -10.91
N CYS A 113 -19.42 -3.06 -9.76
CA CYS A 113 -20.57 -2.92 -8.86
C CYS A 113 -21.74 -2.18 -9.53
N SER A 114 -21.47 -1.27 -10.47
CA SER A 114 -22.52 -0.54 -11.18
C SER A 114 -23.10 -1.32 -12.37
N ILE A 115 -22.35 -2.26 -12.95
CA ILE A 115 -22.79 -3.09 -14.08
C ILE A 115 -23.60 -4.31 -13.59
N PHE A 116 -23.30 -4.84 -12.40
CA PHE A 116 -24.04 -5.97 -11.80
C PHE A 116 -25.18 -5.55 -10.84
N ALA A 117 -25.32 -4.25 -10.55
CA ALA A 117 -26.43 -3.71 -9.75
C ALA A 117 -27.61 -3.19 -10.60
N ILE A 118 -27.61 -3.45 -11.92
CA ILE A 118 -28.72 -3.25 -12.86
C ILE A 118 -29.08 -4.62 -13.42
#